data_AF-A0A6N6SNT0-F1
#
_entry.id   AF-A0A6N6SNT0-F1
#
_cell.length_a   1.000
_cell.length_b   1.000
_cell.length_c   1.000
_cell.angle_alpha   90.00
_cell.angle_beta   90.00
_cell.angle_gamma   90.00
#
_symmetry.space_group_name_H-M   'P 1'
#
loop_
_entity.id
_entity.type
_entity.pdbx_description
1 polymer ?
#
loop_
_entity_poly.entity_id
_entity_poly.type
_entity_poly.pdbx_seq_one_letter_code
_entity_poly.pdbx_strand_id
1 'polypeptide(L)'
;MLKYAVILFLSALIVAFPQKKKPNKHKDKKPKAKVEKTVPGDFKVKFPEGFDSTNIPKDMKKLLEKPLYKFTEEELGQYLGFLQQRLPDLRKRVQFLAKQMIGQPYKIYLLGEFPFELYDKEPLYTLKNSDCVVFSEHIYAMALSHNWKEFFAMLQRIRYKDGEIGMLTRNHYTEADWDKNNSWLITEITDEIGGDAVVHTSSEIDRAKFFKKHNIGQDIPVQKIEWSYIPGDSLYKVLPLLKTGDFVNIVRAYPGKDPWVGHVGLISVENDTTVNFIHSAEPQVRSQTILSFWDNWKKEKHKPGSYNFLGFRFFRLNENAMENLKKIDGEKAPKVTIYGN
;
A
#
# COMPACT_ATOMS: atom_id res chain seq x y z
N MET A 1 33.90 32.48 -9.37
CA MET A 1 34.58 31.22 -8.98
C MET A 1 33.49 30.26 -8.51
N LEU A 2 32.88 29.39 -9.35
CA LEU A 2 33.40 28.10 -9.88
C LEU A 2 34.09 27.30 -8.74
N LYS A 3 33.67 26.11 -8.29
CA LYS A 3 33.18 24.92 -9.02
C LYS A 3 32.35 23.95 -8.14
N TYR A 4 31.61 23.11 -8.86
CA TYR A 4 30.85 21.91 -8.51
C TYR A 4 31.69 20.69 -8.03
N ALA A 5 30.98 19.79 -7.32
CA ALA A 5 30.93 18.32 -7.42
C ALA A 5 32.14 17.43 -7.02
N VAL A 6 31.86 16.31 -6.32
CA VAL A 6 31.71 14.95 -6.90
C VAL A 6 31.70 13.88 -5.78
N ILE A 7 30.79 12.92 -5.95
CA ILE A 7 30.57 11.63 -5.27
C ILE A 7 31.80 10.72 -5.30
N LEU A 8 32.04 9.85 -4.30
CA LEU A 8 32.46 8.47 -4.56
C LEU A 8 32.34 7.52 -3.36
N PHE A 9 31.82 6.34 -3.70
CA PHE A 9 31.71 5.08 -2.98
C PHE A 9 33.00 4.64 -2.27
N LEU A 10 32.86 3.94 -1.15
CA LEU A 10 33.81 2.87 -0.81
C LEU A 10 33.08 1.59 -0.36
N SER A 11 33.20 0.61 -1.25
CA SER A 11 32.96 -0.81 -1.10
C SER A 11 33.73 -1.40 0.09
N ALA A 12 33.05 -2.07 1.00
CA ALA A 12 33.68 -2.88 2.03
C ALA A 12 34.07 -4.26 1.47
N LEU A 13 35.37 -4.56 1.54
CA LEU A 13 35.94 -5.88 1.28
C LEU A 13 35.33 -6.93 2.24
N ILE A 14 34.85 -8.04 1.67
CA ILE A 14 34.55 -9.27 2.41
C ILE A 14 35.84 -10.08 2.49
N VAL A 15 36.43 -10.19 3.69
CA VAL A 15 37.45 -11.19 3.98
C VAL A 15 36.73 -12.40 4.56
N ALA A 16 36.72 -13.50 3.80
CA ALA A 16 36.22 -14.79 4.25
C ALA A 16 37.24 -15.46 5.18
N PHE A 17 36.80 -15.91 6.36
CA PHE A 17 37.51 -16.93 7.14
C PHE A 17 36.56 -18.06 7.57
N PRO A 18 37.04 -19.32 7.61
CA PRO A 18 36.18 -20.51 7.64
C PRO A 18 35.62 -20.82 9.04
N GLN A 19 34.35 -21.22 9.09
CA GLN A 19 33.68 -21.73 10.29
C GLN A 19 34.22 -23.12 10.70
N LYS A 20 34.70 -23.25 11.95
CA LYS A 20 34.88 -24.54 12.63
C LYS A 20 33.57 -24.99 13.27
N LYS A 21 33.10 -26.19 12.90
CA LYS A 21 31.97 -26.92 13.51
C LYS A 21 32.34 -27.46 14.90
N LYS A 22 31.37 -27.49 15.83
CA LYS A 22 31.24 -28.45 16.95
C LYS A 22 29.83 -28.36 17.61
N PRO A 23 29.38 -29.34 18.43
CA PRO A 23 28.27 -30.22 18.06
C PRO A 23 26.96 -30.05 18.86
N ASN A 24 26.00 -30.84 18.40
CA ASN A 24 24.57 -30.97 18.74
C ASN A 24 24.25 -31.16 20.25
N LYS A 25 23.19 -30.47 20.73
CA LYS A 25 22.40 -30.88 21.91
C LYS A 25 20.92 -30.72 21.61
N HIS A 26 20.19 -31.83 21.75
CA HIS A 26 18.72 -31.94 21.68
C HIS A 26 18.04 -31.16 22.81
N LYS A 27 16.95 -30.43 22.49
CA LYS A 27 15.59 -30.68 23.04
C LYS A 27 14.53 -29.68 22.52
N ASP A 28 13.32 -30.23 22.42
CA ASP A 28 11.97 -29.65 22.39
C ASP A 28 11.45 -28.98 21.09
N LYS A 29 10.59 -29.74 20.40
CA LYS A 29 9.81 -29.34 19.23
C LYS A 29 8.65 -28.41 19.64
N LYS A 30 8.83 -27.10 19.48
CA LYS A 30 7.71 -26.16 19.25
C LYS A 30 7.22 -26.28 17.80
N PRO A 31 5.91 -26.12 17.51
CA PRO A 31 5.40 -26.22 16.16
C PRO A 31 6.03 -25.11 15.31
N LYS A 32 6.86 -25.51 14.34
CA LYS A 32 7.42 -24.58 13.35
C LYS A 32 6.26 -24.15 12.45
N ALA A 33 5.84 -22.90 12.58
CA ALA A 33 5.07 -22.24 11.52
C ALA A 33 5.84 -22.42 10.22
N LYS A 34 5.25 -23.12 9.26
CA LYS A 34 5.78 -23.23 7.90
C LYS A 34 5.72 -21.82 7.30
N VAL A 35 6.88 -21.16 7.24
CA VAL A 35 7.07 -20.08 6.27
C VAL A 35 7.07 -20.77 4.92
N GLU A 36 5.95 -20.72 4.21
CA GLU A 36 5.91 -21.06 2.79
C GLU A 36 6.85 -20.08 2.08
N LYS A 37 8.04 -20.57 1.73
CA LYS A 37 8.89 -19.92 0.75
C LYS A 37 8.14 -20.01 -0.58
N THR A 38 7.47 -18.94 -0.98
CA THR A 38 6.94 -18.81 -2.33
C THR A 38 8.13 -18.76 -3.29
N VAL A 39 8.43 -19.90 -3.91
CA VAL A 39 9.33 -19.99 -5.05
C VAL A 39 8.65 -19.26 -6.22
N PRO A 40 9.32 -18.34 -6.94
CA PRO A 40 8.78 -17.77 -8.17
C PRO A 40 8.85 -18.88 -9.23
N GLY A 41 7.74 -19.59 -9.43
CA GLY A 41 7.67 -20.76 -10.31
C GLY A 41 6.38 -20.81 -11.12
N ASP A 42 5.21 -20.83 -10.47
CA ASP A 42 3.93 -20.97 -11.18
C ASP A 42 2.95 -19.88 -10.71
N PHE A 43 2.84 -18.81 -11.48
CA PHE A 43 1.71 -17.88 -11.34
C PHE A 43 0.44 -18.64 -11.73
N LYS A 44 -0.27 -19.17 -10.74
CA LYS A 44 -1.55 -19.85 -10.94
C LYS A 44 -2.65 -19.07 -10.25
N VAL A 45 -3.51 -18.45 -11.04
CA VAL A 45 -4.67 -17.74 -10.53
C VAL A 45 -5.65 -18.74 -9.89
N LYS A 46 -6.00 -18.47 -8.63
CA LYS A 46 -7.09 -19.14 -7.94
C LYS A 46 -8.29 -18.20 -7.98
N PHE A 47 -9.36 -18.63 -8.64
CA PHE A 47 -10.59 -17.83 -8.72
C PHE A 47 -11.24 -17.71 -7.34
N PRO A 48 -11.62 -16.50 -6.92
CA PRO A 48 -12.33 -16.31 -5.67
C PRO A 48 -13.77 -16.82 -5.81
N GLU A 49 -14.39 -17.09 -4.67
CA GLU A 49 -15.84 -17.29 -4.61
C GLU A 49 -16.58 -16.10 -5.25
N GLY A 50 -17.62 -16.40 -6.02
CA GLY A 50 -18.40 -15.41 -6.77
C GLY A 50 -17.79 -15.02 -8.12
N PHE A 51 -16.63 -15.56 -8.50
CA PHE A 51 -16.09 -15.38 -9.85
C PHE A 51 -16.84 -16.26 -10.86
N ASP A 52 -17.49 -15.64 -11.84
CA ASP A 52 -18.11 -16.37 -12.94
C ASP A 52 -17.05 -16.83 -13.97
N SER A 53 -16.71 -18.11 -13.91
CA SER A 53 -15.71 -18.74 -14.79
C SER A 53 -16.30 -19.35 -16.06
N THR A 54 -17.58 -19.11 -16.38
CA THR A 54 -18.22 -19.70 -17.56
C THR A 54 -17.79 -18.96 -18.84
N ASN A 55 -17.52 -19.70 -19.92
CA ASN A 55 -17.27 -19.13 -21.25
C ASN A 55 -16.22 -17.99 -21.29
N ILE A 56 -15.14 -18.09 -20.50
CA ILE A 56 -14.09 -17.05 -20.49
C ILE A 56 -13.47 -16.95 -21.90
N PRO A 57 -13.45 -15.76 -22.52
CA PRO A 57 -12.81 -15.53 -23.82
C PRO A 57 -11.34 -15.94 -23.84
N LYS A 58 -10.83 -16.39 -25.00
CA LYS A 58 -9.49 -16.96 -25.14
C LYS A 58 -8.37 -15.96 -24.78
N ASP A 59 -8.54 -14.72 -25.17
CA ASP A 59 -7.72 -13.57 -24.80
C ASP A 59 -7.73 -13.34 -23.28
N MET A 60 -8.90 -13.37 -22.64
CA MET A 60 -9.00 -13.21 -21.18
C MET A 60 -8.35 -14.37 -20.41
N LYS A 61 -8.42 -15.61 -20.93
CA LYS A 61 -7.68 -16.74 -20.34
C LYS A 61 -6.17 -16.49 -20.31
N LYS A 62 -5.60 -15.93 -21.38
CA LYS A 62 -4.17 -15.58 -21.42
C LYS A 62 -3.81 -14.52 -20.39
N LEU A 63 -4.67 -13.51 -20.21
CA LEU A 63 -4.46 -12.45 -19.21
C LEU A 63 -4.56 -13.00 -17.78
N LEU A 64 -5.48 -13.93 -17.53
CA LEU A 64 -5.58 -14.61 -16.23
C LEU A 64 -4.34 -15.45 -15.88
N GLU A 65 -3.55 -15.88 -16.86
CA GLU A 65 -2.30 -16.62 -16.63
C GLU A 65 -1.06 -15.71 -16.63
N LYS A 66 -1.26 -14.40 -16.82
CA LYS A 66 -0.20 -13.40 -16.88
C LYS A 66 -0.17 -12.60 -15.58
N PRO A 67 1.00 -12.39 -14.96
CA PRO A 67 1.12 -11.48 -13.83
C PRO A 67 0.67 -10.06 -14.21
N LEU A 68 -0.17 -9.44 -13.38
CA LEU A 68 -0.83 -8.17 -13.71
C LEU A 68 0.17 -7.03 -13.97
N TYR A 69 1.30 -7.03 -13.27
CA TYR A 69 2.39 -6.06 -13.46
C TYR A 69 3.18 -6.22 -14.78
N LYS A 70 2.83 -7.20 -15.62
CA LYS A 70 3.36 -7.39 -16.97
C LYS A 70 2.37 -6.96 -18.06
N PHE A 71 1.21 -6.44 -17.69
CA PHE A 71 0.20 -6.03 -18.66
C PHE A 71 0.63 -4.78 -19.43
N THR A 72 0.14 -4.64 -20.65
CA THR A 72 0.05 -3.34 -21.33
C THR A 72 -1.17 -2.59 -20.83
N GLU A 73 -1.22 -1.29 -21.12
CA GLU A 73 -2.35 -0.42 -20.81
C GLU A 73 -3.63 -0.90 -21.48
N GLU A 74 -3.53 -1.39 -22.72
CA GLU A 74 -4.66 -1.95 -23.48
C GLU A 74 -5.18 -3.25 -22.88
N GLU A 75 -4.27 -4.16 -22.50
CA GLU A 75 -4.63 -5.41 -21.81
C GLU A 75 -5.30 -5.10 -20.46
N LEU A 76 -4.78 -4.15 -19.68
CA LEU A 76 -5.41 -3.72 -18.44
C LEU A 76 -6.82 -3.17 -18.70
N GLY A 77 -6.97 -2.28 -19.68
CA GLY A 77 -8.26 -1.68 -20.01
C GLY A 77 -9.33 -2.73 -20.33
N GLN A 78 -9.01 -3.75 -21.13
CA GLN A 78 -9.93 -4.84 -21.44
C GLN A 78 -10.21 -5.72 -20.20
N TYR A 79 -9.16 -6.00 -19.42
CA TYR A 79 -9.23 -6.89 -18.28
C TYR A 79 -10.11 -6.34 -17.14
N LEU A 80 -10.08 -5.02 -16.89
CA LEU A 80 -10.89 -4.40 -15.84
C LEU A 80 -12.40 -4.53 -16.13
N GLY A 81 -12.82 -4.31 -17.37
CA GLY A 81 -14.23 -4.46 -17.77
C GLY A 81 -14.71 -5.91 -17.64
N PHE A 82 -13.86 -6.86 -18.04
CA PHE A 82 -14.09 -8.29 -17.82
C PHE A 82 -14.26 -8.61 -16.32
N LEU A 83 -13.36 -8.11 -15.47
CA LEU A 83 -13.40 -8.37 -14.03
C LEU A 83 -14.62 -7.76 -13.34
N GLN A 84 -15.03 -6.56 -13.71
CA GLN A 84 -16.23 -5.91 -13.16
C GLN A 84 -17.48 -6.77 -13.33
N GLN A 85 -17.64 -7.37 -14.52
CA GLN A 85 -18.78 -8.23 -14.84
C GLN A 85 -18.70 -9.58 -14.13
N ARG A 86 -17.52 -10.20 -14.07
CA ARG A 86 -17.36 -11.57 -13.55
C ARG A 86 -17.17 -11.65 -12.04
N LEU A 87 -16.80 -10.53 -11.40
CA LEU A 87 -16.58 -10.45 -9.97
C LEU A 87 -17.15 -9.13 -9.44
N PRO A 88 -18.49 -9.00 -9.32
CA PRO A 88 -19.16 -7.75 -8.94
C PRO A 88 -18.84 -7.29 -7.51
N ASP A 89 -18.50 -8.20 -6.60
CA ASP A 89 -18.11 -7.87 -5.23
C ASP A 89 -16.77 -7.12 -5.20
N LEU A 90 -16.81 -5.87 -4.74
CA LEU A 90 -15.64 -4.98 -4.68
C LEU A 90 -14.51 -5.56 -3.81
N ARG A 91 -14.83 -6.13 -2.64
CA ARG A 91 -13.82 -6.65 -1.71
C ARG A 91 -13.11 -7.86 -2.30
N LYS A 92 -13.87 -8.79 -2.89
CA LYS A 92 -13.31 -9.96 -3.58
C LYS A 92 -12.45 -9.52 -4.77
N ARG A 93 -12.86 -8.48 -5.50
CA ARG A 93 -12.08 -7.92 -6.62
C ARG A 93 -10.78 -7.28 -6.16
N VAL A 94 -10.79 -6.48 -5.09
CA VAL A 94 -9.59 -5.92 -4.44
C VAL A 94 -8.62 -7.04 -4.05
N GLN A 95 -9.11 -8.08 -3.37
CA GLN A 95 -8.29 -9.22 -2.97
C GLN A 95 -7.68 -9.94 -4.18
N PHE A 96 -8.48 -10.17 -5.22
CA PHE A 96 -8.06 -10.87 -6.42
C PHE A 96 -6.94 -10.13 -7.14
N LEU A 97 -7.13 -8.83 -7.39
CA LEU A 97 -6.13 -7.96 -8.00
C LEU A 97 -4.86 -7.88 -7.14
N ALA A 98 -5.00 -7.72 -5.81
CA ALA A 98 -3.87 -7.70 -4.89
C ALA A 98 -3.04 -8.99 -4.95
N LYS A 99 -3.70 -10.16 -5.03
CA LYS A 99 -3.03 -11.46 -5.19
C LYS A 99 -2.35 -11.61 -6.55
N GLN A 100 -2.91 -11.06 -7.63
CA GLN A 100 -2.29 -11.08 -8.96
C GLN A 100 -1.02 -10.21 -9.07
N MET A 101 -0.82 -9.28 -8.12
CA MET A 101 0.35 -8.41 -8.06
C MET A 101 1.50 -8.99 -7.21
N ILE A 102 1.31 -10.14 -6.55
CA ILE A 102 2.39 -10.81 -5.82
C ILE A 102 3.58 -11.07 -6.78
N GLY A 103 4.77 -10.66 -6.36
CA GLY A 103 5.97 -10.72 -7.19
C GLY A 103 6.26 -9.46 -8.02
N GLN A 104 5.39 -8.44 -8.01
CA GLN A 104 5.70 -7.15 -8.62
C GLN A 104 6.94 -6.55 -7.93
N PRO A 105 8.00 -6.16 -8.67
CA PRO A 105 9.22 -5.65 -8.06
C PRO A 105 9.03 -4.30 -7.37
N TYR A 106 9.63 -4.16 -6.18
CA TYR A 106 9.60 -2.95 -5.38
C TYR A 106 10.49 -1.85 -5.98
N LYS A 107 9.99 -0.62 -6.06
CA LYS A 107 10.79 0.58 -6.37
C LYS A 107 10.23 1.75 -5.56
N ILE A 108 11.05 2.36 -4.70
CA ILE A 108 10.70 3.60 -3.99
C ILE A 108 10.93 4.81 -4.91
N TYR A 109 10.15 5.89 -4.72
CA TYR A 109 10.24 7.13 -5.51
C TYR A 109 10.07 6.88 -7.02
N LEU A 110 9.02 6.15 -7.39
CA LEU A 110 8.78 5.71 -8.77
C LEU A 110 7.73 6.53 -9.52
N LEU A 111 7.00 7.42 -8.84
CA LEU A 111 5.95 8.24 -9.41
C LEU A 111 6.13 9.71 -9.02
N GLY A 112 5.76 10.59 -9.93
CA GLY A 112 5.85 12.05 -9.82
C GLY A 112 4.72 12.73 -10.59
N GLU A 113 4.88 14.01 -10.92
CA GLU A 113 3.82 14.84 -11.52
C GLU A 113 4.06 15.13 -13.01
N PHE A 114 5.09 14.54 -13.62
CA PHE A 114 5.36 14.73 -15.05
C PHE A 114 4.23 14.12 -15.92
N PRO A 115 3.72 14.82 -16.96
CA PRO A 115 4.27 16.05 -17.55
C PRO A 115 3.66 17.37 -17.05
N PHE A 116 2.78 17.34 -16.06
CA PHE A 116 2.02 18.51 -15.63
C PHE A 116 2.81 19.44 -14.70
N GLU A 117 3.69 18.87 -13.87
CA GLU A 117 4.68 19.63 -13.11
C GLU A 117 6.09 19.07 -13.28
N LEU A 118 7.10 19.90 -12.96
CA LEU A 118 8.51 19.61 -13.18
C LEU A 118 9.32 19.37 -11.89
N TYR A 119 8.68 19.47 -10.72
CA TYR A 119 9.33 19.28 -9.41
C TYR A 119 9.79 17.84 -9.18
N ASP A 120 8.95 16.88 -9.59
CA ASP A 120 9.22 15.44 -9.57
C ASP A 120 8.94 14.87 -10.96
N LYS A 121 10.01 14.43 -11.62
CA LYS A 121 10.00 14.06 -13.05
C LYS A 121 9.60 12.62 -13.30
N GLU A 122 9.32 11.86 -12.25
CA GLU A 122 8.78 10.51 -12.38
C GLU A 122 7.35 10.56 -12.96
N PRO A 123 6.89 9.49 -13.62
CA PRO A 123 5.58 9.46 -14.29
C PRO A 123 4.41 9.42 -13.29
N LEU A 124 3.20 9.73 -13.76
CA LEU A 124 1.97 9.66 -12.96
C LEU A 124 1.53 8.23 -12.59
N TYR A 125 2.03 7.21 -13.31
CA TYR A 125 1.72 5.81 -13.05
C TYR A 125 2.81 4.88 -13.58
N THR A 126 2.81 3.64 -13.09
CA THR A 126 3.51 2.51 -13.72
C THR A 126 2.85 1.21 -13.30
N LEU A 127 2.71 0.27 -14.24
CA LEU A 127 2.26 -1.10 -13.92
C LEU A 127 3.41 -2.00 -13.46
N LYS A 128 4.66 -1.62 -13.73
CA LYS A 128 5.83 -2.52 -13.60
C LYS A 128 6.33 -2.65 -12.17
N ASN A 129 6.19 -1.60 -11.37
CA ASN A 129 6.79 -1.50 -10.05
C ASN A 129 5.81 -0.84 -9.07
N SER A 130 6.05 -1.03 -7.78
CA SER A 130 5.32 -0.32 -6.74
C SER A 130 6.19 -0.07 -5.51
N ASP A 131 5.84 0.96 -4.75
CA ASP A 131 6.07 0.99 -3.32
C ASP A 131 4.76 0.66 -2.58
N CYS A 132 4.75 0.77 -1.25
CA CYS A 132 3.60 0.37 -0.44
C CYS A 132 2.32 1.17 -0.71
N VAL A 133 2.44 2.48 -0.94
CA VAL A 133 1.29 3.35 -1.22
C VAL A 133 0.84 3.12 -2.65
N VAL A 134 1.76 3.17 -3.61
CA VAL A 134 1.47 2.96 -5.04
C VAL A 134 0.78 1.62 -5.28
N PHE A 135 1.21 0.55 -4.60
CA PHE A 135 0.52 -0.74 -4.64
C PHE A 135 -0.96 -0.61 -4.24
N SER A 136 -1.23 -0.02 -3.08
CA SER A 136 -2.60 0.07 -2.53
C SER A 136 -3.49 0.96 -3.41
N GLU A 137 -2.97 2.09 -3.87
CA GLU A 137 -3.66 3.00 -4.79
C GLU A 137 -4.01 2.31 -6.11
N HIS A 138 -3.07 1.56 -6.71
CA HIS A 138 -3.32 0.86 -7.98
C HIS A 138 -4.37 -0.22 -7.81
N ILE A 139 -4.34 -1.00 -6.72
CA ILE A 139 -5.34 -2.05 -6.48
C ILE A 139 -6.74 -1.44 -6.34
N TYR A 140 -6.91 -0.38 -5.54
CA TYR A 140 -8.22 0.26 -5.41
C TYR A 140 -8.68 0.90 -6.72
N ALA A 141 -7.80 1.61 -7.43
CA ALA A 141 -8.13 2.22 -8.71
C ALA A 141 -8.56 1.19 -9.75
N MET A 142 -7.85 0.07 -9.86
CA MET A 142 -8.22 -1.05 -10.73
C MET A 142 -9.56 -1.66 -10.32
N ALA A 143 -9.77 -1.91 -9.02
CA ALA A 143 -10.99 -2.54 -8.53
C ALA A 143 -12.24 -1.68 -8.75
N LEU A 144 -12.11 -0.35 -8.80
CA LEU A 144 -13.22 0.59 -8.97
C LEU A 144 -13.50 0.96 -10.43
N SER A 145 -12.70 0.49 -11.38
CA SER A 145 -12.74 0.95 -12.78
C SER A 145 -13.16 -0.14 -13.75
N HIS A 146 -13.71 0.23 -14.91
CA HIS A 146 -14.15 -0.69 -15.98
C HIS A 146 -13.25 -0.66 -17.21
N ASN A 147 -12.35 0.31 -17.31
CA ASN A 147 -11.49 0.50 -18.47
C ASN A 147 -10.27 1.35 -18.10
N TRP A 148 -9.38 1.53 -19.08
CA TRP A 148 -8.16 2.31 -18.91
C TRP A 148 -8.39 3.75 -18.45
N LYS A 149 -9.35 4.44 -19.08
CA LYS A 149 -9.63 5.86 -18.80
C LYS A 149 -10.13 6.04 -17.35
N GLU A 150 -11.06 5.19 -16.93
CA GLU A 150 -11.55 5.17 -15.55
C GLU A 150 -10.44 4.83 -14.57
N PHE A 151 -9.63 3.82 -14.85
CA PHE A 151 -8.49 3.44 -14.00
C PHE A 151 -7.55 4.62 -13.78
N PHE A 152 -7.12 5.25 -14.87
CA PHE A 152 -6.17 6.34 -14.78
C PHE A 152 -6.76 7.51 -14.01
N ALA A 153 -8.01 7.87 -14.28
CA ALA A 153 -8.68 8.97 -13.57
C ALA A 153 -8.90 8.67 -12.08
N MET A 154 -9.30 7.45 -11.75
CA MET A 154 -9.49 7.00 -10.37
C MET A 154 -8.17 6.99 -9.61
N LEU A 155 -7.08 6.56 -10.24
CA LEU A 155 -5.74 6.60 -9.64
C LEU A 155 -5.33 8.03 -9.28
N GLN A 156 -5.53 9.00 -10.19
CA GLN A 156 -5.24 10.40 -9.89
C GLN A 156 -6.14 10.93 -8.76
N ARG A 157 -7.43 10.54 -8.74
CA ARG A 157 -8.37 10.96 -7.70
C ARG A 157 -8.03 10.44 -6.31
N ILE A 158 -7.42 9.26 -6.22
CA ILE A 158 -6.92 8.68 -4.97
C ILE A 158 -5.61 9.34 -4.53
N ARG A 159 -4.71 9.57 -5.49
CA ARG A 159 -3.34 10.05 -5.23
C ARG A 159 -3.25 11.53 -4.87
N TYR A 160 -4.14 12.34 -5.44
CA TYR A 160 -4.15 13.79 -5.26
C TYR A 160 -5.45 14.23 -4.59
N LYS A 161 -5.35 15.18 -3.66
CA LYS A 161 -6.49 15.86 -3.05
C LYS A 161 -7.41 16.40 -4.16
N ASP A 162 -8.68 16.05 -4.08
CA ASP A 162 -9.74 16.45 -5.03
C ASP A 162 -9.44 16.11 -6.51
N GLY A 163 -8.49 15.19 -6.76
CA GLY A 163 -8.04 14.82 -8.09
C GLY A 163 -7.26 15.90 -8.85
N GLU A 164 -6.77 16.93 -8.15
CA GLU A 164 -5.93 17.98 -8.74
C GLU A 164 -4.47 17.52 -8.80
N ILE A 165 -3.95 17.25 -10.00
CA ILE A 165 -2.58 16.77 -10.18
C ILE A 165 -1.59 17.90 -9.85
N GLY A 166 -0.81 17.74 -8.78
CA GLY A 166 0.21 18.71 -8.38
C GLY A 166 1.00 18.29 -7.14
N MET A 167 2.19 18.88 -6.96
CA MET A 167 3.10 18.56 -5.87
C MET A 167 2.52 18.97 -4.51
N LEU A 168 1.76 20.05 -4.43
CA LEU A 168 1.13 20.51 -3.19
C LEU A 168 -0.16 19.75 -2.85
N THR A 169 -0.81 19.16 -3.85
CA THR A 169 -2.08 18.43 -3.72
C THR A 169 -1.88 16.93 -3.63
N ARG A 170 -0.69 16.40 -3.95
CA ARG A 170 -0.36 14.98 -3.72
C ARG A 170 -0.50 14.64 -2.25
N ASN A 171 -1.10 13.49 -1.96
CA ASN A 171 -1.23 12.97 -0.61
C ASN A 171 0.12 12.44 -0.11
N HIS A 172 0.96 13.28 0.52
CA HIS A 172 2.32 12.90 0.96
C HIS A 172 2.32 12.28 2.36
N TYR A 173 1.55 12.83 3.29
CA TYR A 173 1.43 12.32 4.65
C TYR A 173 0.24 11.38 4.71
N THR A 174 0.44 10.10 5.02
CA THR A 174 -0.68 9.14 5.00
C THR A 174 -1.74 9.53 6.04
N GLU A 175 -1.31 9.80 7.28
CA GLU A 175 -2.17 10.16 8.40
C GLU A 175 -2.84 11.54 8.30
N ALA A 176 -2.25 12.46 7.53
CA ALA A 176 -2.70 13.85 7.45
C ALA A 176 -3.39 14.20 6.13
N ASP A 177 -2.99 13.54 5.04
CA ASP A 177 -3.48 13.78 3.68
C ASP A 177 -4.27 12.57 3.17
N TRP A 178 -3.59 11.43 2.97
CA TRP A 178 -4.13 10.30 2.20
C TRP A 178 -5.39 9.71 2.84
N ASP A 179 -5.34 9.42 4.13
CA ASP A 179 -6.46 8.85 4.89
C ASP A 179 -7.69 9.78 4.84
N LYS A 180 -7.47 11.10 4.98
CA LYS A 180 -8.54 12.11 5.04
C LYS A 180 -9.15 12.38 3.67
N ASN A 181 -8.32 12.60 2.66
CA ASN A 181 -8.74 12.93 1.30
C ASN A 181 -9.38 11.73 0.57
N ASN A 182 -9.19 10.51 1.10
CA ASN A 182 -9.82 9.28 0.63
C ASN A 182 -10.92 8.73 1.56
N SER A 183 -11.49 9.57 2.43
CA SER A 183 -12.60 9.17 3.32
C SER A 183 -13.87 8.70 2.58
N TRP A 184 -14.04 9.07 1.31
CA TRP A 184 -15.07 8.54 0.43
C TRP A 184 -14.85 7.05 0.11
N LEU A 185 -13.58 6.62 0.04
CA LEU A 185 -13.13 5.26 -0.28
C LEU A 185 -13.04 4.38 0.96
N ILE A 186 -12.44 4.89 2.03
CA ILE A 186 -12.19 4.14 3.26
C ILE A 186 -12.68 4.92 4.49
N THR A 187 -13.08 4.20 5.54
CA THR A 187 -13.48 4.79 6.83
C THR A 187 -12.57 4.27 7.92
N GLU A 188 -12.00 5.14 8.76
CA GLU A 188 -11.19 4.70 9.90
C GLU A 188 -12.05 3.93 10.91
N ILE A 189 -11.56 2.75 11.30
CA ILE A 189 -12.20 1.87 12.29
C ILE A 189 -11.29 1.57 13.49
N THR A 190 -10.13 2.24 13.57
CA THR A 190 -9.10 2.01 14.60
C THR A 190 -9.66 2.09 16.02
N ASP A 191 -10.38 3.16 16.33
CA ASP A 191 -10.97 3.37 17.66
C ASP A 191 -12.07 2.34 17.96
N GLU A 192 -12.94 2.10 16.97
CA GLU A 192 -14.07 1.16 17.07
C GLU A 192 -13.60 -0.25 17.40
N ILE A 193 -12.61 -0.77 16.67
CA ILE A 193 -12.17 -2.16 16.82
C ILE A 193 -11.12 -2.33 17.92
N GLY A 194 -10.42 -1.26 18.29
CA GLY A 194 -9.34 -1.29 19.28
C GLY A 194 -9.81 -1.19 20.73
N GLY A 195 -10.94 -0.51 20.99
CA GLY A 195 -11.47 -0.29 22.34
C GLY A 195 -10.43 0.26 23.32
N ASP A 196 -10.40 -0.27 24.54
CA ASP A 196 -9.50 0.20 25.61
C ASP A 196 -8.00 0.05 25.30
N ALA A 197 -7.62 -0.68 24.25
CA ALA A 197 -6.22 -0.86 23.87
C ALA A 197 -5.67 0.31 23.03
N VAL A 198 -6.54 1.18 22.52
CA VAL A 198 -6.17 2.26 21.61
C VAL A 198 -5.24 3.26 22.30
N VAL A 199 -4.20 3.66 21.57
CA VAL A 199 -3.32 4.77 21.98
C VAL A 199 -3.65 5.98 21.13
N HIS A 200 -4.09 7.05 21.78
CA HIS A 200 -4.28 8.36 21.17
C HIS A 200 -2.97 9.14 21.18
N THR A 201 -2.68 9.83 20.08
CA THR A 201 -1.46 10.61 19.88
C THR A 201 -1.74 11.83 19.01
N SER A 202 -0.79 12.76 19.00
CA SER A 202 -0.81 13.90 18.08
C SER A 202 0.47 13.97 17.27
N SER A 203 0.40 14.59 16.09
CA SER A 203 1.58 14.91 15.27
C SER A 203 1.49 16.33 14.73
N GLU A 204 2.63 17.00 14.58
CA GLU A 204 2.75 18.27 13.87
C GLU A 204 3.26 18.06 12.44
N ILE A 205 2.48 18.51 11.47
CA ILE A 205 2.76 18.35 10.04
C ILE A 205 3.23 19.70 9.48
N ASP A 206 4.55 19.83 9.33
CA ASP A 206 5.23 20.99 8.76
C ASP A 206 5.47 20.80 7.25
N ARG A 207 4.44 21.10 6.44
CA ARG A 207 4.50 21.01 4.97
C ARG A 207 5.44 22.05 4.38
N ALA A 208 5.51 23.25 4.94
CA ALA A 208 6.40 24.30 4.48
C ALA A 208 7.87 23.85 4.51
N LYS A 209 8.28 23.13 5.57
CA LYS A 209 9.59 22.51 5.67
C LYS A 209 9.80 21.36 4.69
N PHE A 210 8.80 20.50 4.49
CA PHE A 210 8.85 19.39 3.54
C PHE A 210 9.05 19.86 2.10
N PHE A 211 8.30 20.90 1.69
CA PHE A 211 8.33 21.43 0.34
C PHE A 211 9.43 22.46 0.08
N LYS A 212 10.20 22.86 1.10
CA LYS A 212 11.30 23.82 0.97
C LYS A 212 12.29 23.47 -0.15
N LYS A 213 12.55 22.18 -0.38
CA LYS A 213 13.45 21.71 -1.46
C LYS A 213 12.96 22.05 -2.88
N HIS A 214 11.66 22.27 -3.04
CA HIS A 214 11.00 22.65 -4.29
C HIS A 214 10.67 24.15 -4.36
N ASN A 215 10.91 24.90 -3.28
CA ASN A 215 10.60 26.33 -3.16
C ASN A 215 9.12 26.65 -3.46
N ILE A 216 8.22 25.84 -2.91
CA ILE A 216 6.76 26.01 -2.97
C ILE A 216 6.12 25.76 -1.59
N GLY A 217 4.94 26.34 -1.32
CA GLY A 217 4.15 26.06 -0.13
C GLY A 217 4.73 26.60 1.19
N GLN A 218 5.54 27.67 1.15
CA GLN A 218 6.16 28.25 2.34
C GLN A 218 5.17 29.02 3.24
N ASP A 219 3.99 29.33 2.72
CA ASP A 219 2.86 29.96 3.42
C ASP A 219 1.93 28.94 4.12
N ILE A 220 2.14 27.63 3.91
CA ILE A 220 1.32 26.59 4.53
C ILE A 220 1.62 26.53 6.04
N PRO A 221 0.64 26.75 6.92
CA PRO A 221 0.85 26.69 8.36
C PRO A 221 1.12 25.26 8.84
N VAL A 222 1.83 25.14 9.96
CA VAL A 222 1.97 23.86 10.65
C VAL A 222 0.59 23.36 11.07
N GLN A 223 0.26 22.14 10.67
CA GLN A 223 -1.00 21.50 11.02
C GLN A 223 -0.79 20.54 12.19
N LYS A 224 -1.51 20.73 13.29
CA LYS A 224 -1.62 19.71 14.33
C LYS A 224 -2.73 18.72 13.97
N ILE A 225 -2.44 17.42 14.07
CA ILE A 225 -3.44 16.36 13.93
C ILE A 225 -3.49 15.52 15.20
N GLU A 226 -4.69 15.11 15.58
CA GLU A 226 -4.94 14.10 16.60
C GLU A 226 -5.37 12.82 15.87
N TRP A 227 -4.84 11.67 16.30
CA TRP A 227 -5.10 10.38 15.69
C TRP A 227 -4.79 9.26 16.67
N SER A 228 -5.07 8.03 16.29
CA SER A 228 -4.91 6.88 17.18
C SER A 228 -4.32 5.68 16.47
N TYR A 229 -3.86 4.71 17.25
CA TYR A 229 -3.41 3.42 16.75
C TYR A 229 -3.65 2.32 17.78
N ILE A 230 -3.77 1.09 17.29
CA ILE A 230 -3.82 -0.13 18.11
C ILE A 230 -2.39 -0.63 18.28
N PRO A 231 -1.85 -0.74 19.51
CA PRO A 231 -0.53 -1.30 19.76
C PRO A 231 -0.40 -2.69 19.15
N GLY A 232 0.77 -3.00 18.60
CA GLY A 232 0.96 -4.26 17.88
C GLY A 232 0.69 -5.50 18.73
N ASP A 233 0.96 -5.45 20.04
CA ASP A 233 0.65 -6.55 20.96
C ASP A 233 -0.86 -6.75 21.21
N SER A 234 -1.71 -5.80 20.83
CA SER A 234 -3.18 -5.93 20.86
C SER A 234 -3.77 -6.41 19.53
N LEU A 235 -2.95 -6.64 18.49
CA LEU A 235 -3.40 -7.02 17.15
C LEU A 235 -4.30 -8.27 17.16
N TYR A 236 -4.00 -9.28 17.99
CA TYR A 236 -4.78 -10.52 18.03
C TYR A 236 -6.26 -10.30 18.39
N LYS A 237 -6.58 -9.24 19.15
CA LYS A 237 -7.94 -8.91 19.57
C LYS A 237 -8.80 -8.44 18.39
N VAL A 238 -8.16 -7.81 17.40
CA VAL A 238 -8.90 -7.15 16.30
C VAL A 238 -8.97 -7.99 15.03
N LEU A 239 -8.17 -9.06 14.92
CA LEU A 239 -8.17 -9.95 13.74
C LEU A 239 -9.58 -10.40 13.30
N PRO A 240 -10.49 -10.82 14.20
CA PRO A 240 -11.84 -11.26 13.81
C PRO A 240 -12.73 -10.15 13.24
N LEU A 241 -12.35 -8.88 13.44
CA LEU A 241 -13.11 -7.70 13.02
C LEU A 241 -12.63 -7.14 11.67
N LEU A 242 -11.46 -7.57 11.20
CA LEU A 242 -10.89 -7.13 9.93
C LEU A 242 -11.60 -7.81 8.76
N LYS A 243 -11.80 -7.06 7.67
CA LYS A 243 -12.42 -7.56 6.44
C LYS A 243 -11.45 -7.48 5.27
N THR A 244 -11.68 -8.36 4.30
CA THR A 244 -10.98 -8.27 3.01
C THR A 244 -11.20 -6.91 2.38
N GLY A 245 -10.10 -6.33 1.87
CA GLY A 245 -10.07 -5.02 1.26
C GLY A 245 -9.88 -3.87 2.25
N ASP A 246 -9.84 -4.12 3.56
CA ASP A 246 -9.51 -3.09 4.55
C ASP A 246 -8.07 -2.60 4.33
N PHE A 247 -7.85 -1.29 4.45
CA PHE A 247 -6.54 -0.65 4.36
C PHE A 247 -5.90 -0.61 5.74
N VAL A 248 -4.59 -0.84 5.80
CA VAL A 248 -3.85 -0.86 7.07
C VAL A 248 -2.61 0.01 7.01
N ASN A 249 -2.45 0.85 8.03
CA ASN A 249 -1.28 1.68 8.25
C ASN A 249 -0.39 1.07 9.33
N ILE A 250 0.92 1.09 9.09
CA ILE A 250 1.96 0.62 10.02
C ILE A 250 2.55 1.84 10.71
N VAL A 251 2.31 1.94 12.01
CA VAL A 251 2.73 3.08 12.84
C VAL A 251 4.14 2.86 13.36
N ARG A 252 5.01 3.84 13.15
CA ARG A 252 6.40 3.81 13.58
C ARG A 252 6.75 5.07 14.37
N ALA A 253 7.78 4.98 15.21
CA ALA A 253 8.36 6.14 15.88
C ALA A 253 9.87 5.95 16.05
N TYR A 254 10.66 7.00 15.86
CA TYR A 254 12.05 7.02 16.29
C TYR A 254 12.09 7.24 17.81
N PRO A 255 13.14 6.77 18.51
CA PRO A 255 13.27 7.03 19.94
C PRO A 255 13.10 8.52 20.29
N GLY A 256 12.12 8.84 21.13
CA GLY A 256 11.84 10.21 21.56
C GLY A 256 11.26 11.13 20.47
N LYS A 257 10.65 10.58 19.42
CA LYS A 257 9.97 11.32 18.35
C LYS A 257 8.51 10.90 18.23
N ASP A 258 7.71 11.80 17.68
CA ASP A 258 6.29 11.54 17.43
C ASP A 258 6.11 10.36 16.45
N PRO A 259 5.02 9.59 16.62
CA PRO A 259 4.67 8.56 15.65
C PRO A 259 4.36 9.12 14.26
N TRP A 260 4.54 8.28 13.24
CA TRP A 260 4.10 8.52 11.86
C TRP A 260 3.66 7.20 11.21
N VAL A 261 2.95 7.28 10.07
CA VAL A 261 2.67 6.11 9.24
C VAL A 261 3.85 5.85 8.31
N GLY A 262 4.58 4.77 8.55
CA GLY A 262 5.81 4.47 7.82
C GLY A 262 5.71 3.38 6.76
N HIS A 263 4.55 2.73 6.65
CA HIS A 263 4.29 1.67 5.68
C HIS A 263 2.79 1.39 5.61
N VAL A 264 2.28 0.90 4.47
CA VAL A 264 0.85 0.58 4.28
C VAL A 264 0.63 -0.72 3.51
N GLY A 265 -0.62 -1.17 3.42
CA GLY A 265 -1.04 -2.23 2.52
C GLY A 265 -2.49 -2.64 2.74
N LEU A 266 -2.83 -3.85 2.27
CA LEU A 266 -4.22 -4.31 2.21
C LEU A 266 -4.42 -5.61 2.99
N ILE A 267 -5.59 -5.72 3.63
CA ILE A 267 -6.03 -6.92 4.32
C ILE A 267 -6.70 -7.89 3.34
N SER A 268 -6.30 -9.16 3.42
CA SER A 268 -6.89 -10.29 2.71
C SER A 268 -7.30 -11.35 3.73
N VAL A 269 -8.60 -11.52 3.95
CA VAL A 269 -9.14 -12.58 4.80
C VAL A 269 -9.46 -13.79 3.93
N GLU A 270 -8.87 -14.94 4.28
CA GLU A 270 -9.11 -16.22 3.60
C GLU A 270 -10.36 -16.92 4.16
N ASN A 271 -10.84 -17.95 3.47
CA ASN A 271 -12.03 -18.71 3.87
C ASN A 271 -11.87 -19.42 5.23
N ASP A 272 -10.63 -19.74 5.62
CA ASP A 272 -10.31 -20.33 6.92
C ASP A 272 -10.10 -19.27 8.02
N THR A 273 -10.51 -18.02 7.76
CA THR A 273 -10.37 -16.83 8.62
C THR A 273 -8.94 -16.32 8.79
N THR A 274 -7.96 -16.89 8.08
CA THR A 274 -6.59 -16.37 8.09
C THR A 274 -6.55 -14.93 7.58
N VAL A 275 -6.00 -14.01 8.38
CA VAL A 275 -5.85 -12.60 8.02
C VAL A 275 -4.45 -12.34 7.49
N ASN A 276 -4.37 -12.13 6.18
CA ASN A 276 -3.14 -11.79 5.47
C ASN A 276 -3.00 -10.27 5.27
N PHE A 277 -1.76 -9.83 5.27
CA PHE A 277 -1.31 -8.49 4.89
C PHE A 277 -0.58 -8.60 3.55
N ILE A 278 -1.14 -7.99 2.50
CA ILE A 278 -0.52 -7.90 1.18
C ILE A 278 0.04 -6.50 1.02
N HIS A 279 1.34 -6.41 0.72
CA HIS A 279 2.03 -5.14 0.63
C HIS A 279 3.26 -5.20 -0.29
N SER A 280 3.65 -4.04 -0.83
CA SER A 280 4.89 -3.87 -1.57
C SER A 280 6.01 -3.41 -0.64
N ALA A 281 7.08 -4.19 -0.54
CA ALA A 281 8.30 -3.87 0.20
C ALA A 281 9.48 -4.60 -0.46
N GLU A 282 10.70 -4.14 -0.27
CA GLU A 282 11.89 -4.73 -0.90
C GLU A 282 12.02 -6.25 -0.60
N PRO A 283 12.12 -7.13 -1.62
CA PRO A 283 12.35 -6.81 -3.04
C PRO A 283 11.09 -6.73 -3.91
N GLN A 284 9.92 -7.16 -3.43
CA GLN A 284 8.71 -7.29 -4.23
C GLN A 284 7.44 -7.37 -3.37
N VAL A 285 6.28 -7.18 -4.01
CA VAL A 285 4.96 -7.43 -3.41
C VAL A 285 4.89 -8.87 -2.88
N ARG A 286 4.45 -9.01 -1.63
CA ARG A 286 4.30 -10.29 -0.95
C ARG A 286 3.02 -10.33 -0.12
N SER A 287 2.62 -11.54 0.24
CA SER A 287 1.57 -11.82 1.21
C SER A 287 2.16 -12.58 2.39
N GLN A 288 1.76 -12.20 3.60
CA GLN A 288 2.11 -12.89 4.85
C GLN A 288 1.00 -12.64 5.87
N THR A 289 0.85 -13.48 6.89
CA THR A 289 -0.13 -13.19 7.95
C THR A 289 0.25 -11.90 8.68
N ILE A 290 -0.72 -11.05 8.99
CA ILE A 290 -0.44 -9.77 9.66
C ILE A 290 0.15 -9.99 11.05
N LEU A 291 -0.23 -11.09 11.72
CA LEU A 291 0.37 -11.51 12.99
C LEU A 291 1.84 -11.88 12.81
N SER A 292 2.20 -12.65 11.76
CA SER A 292 3.60 -12.97 11.50
C SER A 292 4.43 -11.73 11.17
N PHE A 293 3.83 -10.71 10.54
CA PHE A 293 4.51 -9.44 10.28
C PHE A 293 4.92 -8.74 11.59
N TRP A 294 4.00 -8.65 12.55
CA TRP A 294 4.30 -8.11 13.89
C TRP A 294 5.33 -8.97 14.64
N ASP A 295 5.12 -10.28 14.69
CA ASP A 295 5.98 -11.20 15.44
C ASP A 295 7.39 -11.30 14.88
N ASN A 296 7.57 -11.17 13.57
CA ASN A 296 8.89 -11.16 12.94
C ASN A 296 9.65 -9.89 13.32
N TRP A 297 8.99 -8.72 13.29
CA TRP A 297 9.61 -7.47 13.72
C TRP A 297 10.11 -7.54 15.17
N LYS A 298 9.33 -8.13 16.10
CA LYS A 298 9.74 -8.32 17.50
C LYS A 298 10.97 -9.21 17.68
N LYS A 299 11.22 -10.14 16.75
CA LYS A 299 12.34 -11.09 16.80
C LYS A 299 13.60 -10.56 16.12
N GLU A 300 13.46 -9.61 15.22
CA GLU A 300 14.56 -9.02 14.49
C GLU A 300 15.42 -8.15 15.40
N LYS A 301 16.74 -8.17 15.16
CA LYS A 301 17.67 -7.26 15.83
C LYS A 301 17.67 -5.94 15.10
N HIS A 302 17.23 -4.89 15.79
CA HIS A 302 17.21 -3.53 15.26
C HIS A 302 18.47 -2.77 15.67
N LYS A 303 18.96 -1.91 14.77
CA LYS A 303 20.13 -1.07 15.08
C LYS A 303 19.73 -0.03 16.15
N PRO A 304 20.61 0.29 17.11
CA PRO A 304 20.35 1.40 18.04
C PRO A 304 19.99 2.69 17.27
N GLY A 305 18.93 3.38 17.72
CA GLY A 305 18.44 4.60 17.08
C GLY A 305 17.57 4.40 15.83
N SER A 306 17.34 3.16 15.37
CA SER A 306 16.35 2.88 14.34
C SER A 306 14.92 3.05 14.87
N TYR A 307 13.94 3.12 13.97
CA TYR A 307 12.54 3.27 14.36
C TYR A 307 12.02 2.03 15.09
N ASN A 308 11.06 2.25 15.98
CA ASN A 308 10.21 1.22 16.57
C ASN A 308 8.92 1.07 15.74
N PHE A 309 8.44 -0.15 15.57
CA PHE A 309 7.10 -0.43 15.08
C PHE A 309 6.17 -0.44 16.30
N LEU A 310 5.23 0.52 16.35
CA LEU A 310 4.35 0.70 17.50
C LEU A 310 3.05 -0.10 17.37
N GLY A 311 2.46 -0.11 16.18
CA GLY A 311 1.15 -0.73 15.98
C GLY A 311 0.50 -0.36 14.67
N PHE A 312 -0.82 -0.45 14.63
CA PHE A 312 -1.60 -0.44 13.40
C PHE A 312 -2.74 0.56 13.46
N ARG A 313 -3.08 1.14 12.31
CA ARG A 313 -4.39 1.77 12.09
C ARG A 313 -5.11 1.01 11.02
N PHE A 314 -6.43 0.91 11.13
CA PHE A 314 -7.24 0.13 10.21
C PHE A 314 -8.36 0.99 9.64
N PHE A 315 -8.60 0.81 8.35
CA PHE A 315 -9.65 1.50 7.63
C PHE A 315 -10.48 0.50 6.86
N ARG A 316 -11.79 0.57 7.04
CA ARG A 316 -12.79 -0.23 6.35
C ARG A 316 -12.96 0.30 4.94
N LEU A 317 -12.81 -0.55 3.92
CA LEU A 317 -13.24 -0.21 2.56
C LEU A 317 -14.74 0.06 2.56
N ASN A 318 -15.17 1.22 2.07
CA ASN A 318 -16.57 1.59 1.99
C ASN A 318 -17.26 0.78 0.89
N GLU A 319 -18.40 0.16 1.22
CA GLU A 319 -19.19 -0.60 0.23
C GLU A 319 -19.76 0.33 -0.85
N ASN A 320 -20.10 1.57 -0.47
CA ASN A 320 -20.68 2.58 -1.34
C ASN A 320 -19.64 3.63 -1.80
N ALA A 321 -18.39 3.21 -2.02
CA ALA A 321 -17.29 4.14 -2.32
C ALA A 321 -17.59 5.02 -3.55
N MET A 322 -18.17 4.43 -4.60
CA MET A 322 -18.50 5.17 -5.82
C MET A 322 -19.68 6.13 -5.63
N GLU A 323 -20.72 5.76 -4.88
CA GLU A 323 -21.80 6.69 -4.55
C GLU A 323 -21.29 7.84 -3.68
N ASN A 324 -20.39 7.56 -2.73
CA ASN A 324 -19.77 8.58 -1.90
C ASN A 324 -18.95 9.56 -2.75
N LEU A 325 -18.16 9.05 -3.70
CA LEU A 325 -17.38 9.89 -4.59
C LEU A 325 -18.26 10.74 -5.50
N LYS A 326 -19.36 10.19 -6.04
CA LYS A 326 -20.31 10.94 -6.86
C LYS A 326 -20.98 12.10 -6.12
N LYS A 327 -21.18 11.99 -4.80
CA LYS A 327 -21.67 13.12 -3.98
C LYS A 327 -20.67 14.27 -3.89
N ILE A 328 -19.38 13.99 -4.05
CA ILE A 328 -18.30 14.98 -3.97
C ILE A 328 -17.97 15.55 -5.36
N ASP A 329 -17.73 14.66 -6.32
CA ASP A 329 -17.22 15.00 -7.65
C ASP A 329 -18.35 15.16 -8.71
N GLY A 330 -19.59 14.82 -8.35
CA GLY A 330 -20.75 14.79 -9.24
C GLY A 330 -20.93 13.46 -10.00
N GLU A 331 -21.98 13.36 -10.82
CA GLU A 331 -22.34 12.13 -11.54
C GLU A 331 -21.27 11.58 -12.49
N LYS A 332 -20.33 12.45 -12.92
CA LYS A 332 -19.21 12.09 -13.79
C LYS A 332 -17.93 11.74 -13.02
N ALA A 333 -18.01 11.47 -11.72
CA ALA A 333 -16.90 11.02 -10.89
C ALA A 333 -16.13 9.84 -11.53
N PRO A 334 -14.80 9.74 -11.34
CA PRO A 334 -13.93 10.67 -10.61
C PRO A 334 -13.63 11.96 -11.40
N LYS A 335 -13.50 13.10 -10.70
CA LYS A 335 -13.00 14.35 -11.28
C LYS A 335 -11.47 14.37 -11.23
N VAL A 336 -10.84 14.76 -12.34
CA VAL A 336 -9.38 15.00 -12.41
C VAL A 336 -9.15 16.37 -13.00
N THR A 337 -8.25 17.13 -12.37
CA THR A 337 -7.95 18.52 -12.73
C THR A 337 -6.44 18.68 -12.84
N ILE A 338 -5.98 19.45 -13.83
CA ILE A 338 -4.55 19.70 -14.10
C ILE A 338 -4.18 21.16 -13.76
N TYR A 339 -5.12 22.08 -13.95
CA TYR A 339 -4.99 23.47 -13.56
C TYR A 339 -5.97 23.71 -12.41
N GLY A 340 -5.47 24.07 -11.23
CA GLY A 340 -6.32 24.48 -10.11
C GLY A 340 -7.40 25.47 -10.59
N ASN A 341 -8.60 25.36 -10.04
CA ASN A 341 -9.72 26.24 -10.39
C ASN A 341 -9.42 27.71 -10.10
#